data_AF-A8X314-F1
#
_entry.id   AF-A8X314-F1
#
_cell.length_a   1.000
_cell.length_b   1.000
_cell.length_c   1.000
_cell.angle_alpha   90.00
_cell.angle_beta   90.00
_cell.angle_gamma   90.00
#
_symmetry.space_group_name_H-M   'P 1'
#
loop_
_entity.id
_entity.type
_entity.pdbx_description
1 polymer ?
#
loop_
_entity_poly.entity_id
_entity_poly.type
_entity_poly.pdbx_seq_one_letter_code
_entity_poly.pdbx_strand_id
1 'polypeptide(L)' 'MHLLMILKNEWKPRTASEIDHIVCVELPDPEEDPELFEIISSVQMHRPCGIYNP' A
#
# COMPACT_ATOMS: atom_id res chain seq x y z
N MET A 1 1.92 12.04 3.13
CA MET A 1 0.61 12.27 2.50
C MET A 1 -0.43 11.52 3.31
N HIS A 2 -1.51 12.17 3.77
CA HIS A 2 -2.62 11.46 4.41
C HIS A 2 -3.81 11.50 3.44
N LEU A 3 -4.29 10.33 3.02
CA LEU A 3 -5.46 10.17 2.16
C LEU A 3 -6.63 9.63 3.00
N LEU A 4 -7.72 10.38 3.07
CA LEU A 4 -8.95 9.96 3.75
C LEU A 4 -10.01 9.59 2.71
N MET A 5 -10.41 8.32 2.69
CA MET A 5 -11.48 7.82 1.82
C MET A 5 -12.72 7.44 2.65
N ILE A 6 -13.88 7.99 2.27
CA ILE A 6 -15.17 7.68 2.89
C ILE A 6 -15.97 6.82 1.93
N LEU A 7 -16.13 5.54 2.27
CA LEU A 7 -16.83 4.54 1.46
C LEU A 7 -18.23 4.27 2.01
N LYS A 8 -19.19 3.94 1.14
CA LYS A 8 -20.48 3.37 1.57
C LYS A 8 -20.25 2.07 2.32
N ASN A 9 -21.17 1.70 3.22
CA ASN A 9 -20.98 0.58 4.14
C ASN A 9 -20.70 -0.76 3.45
N GLU A 10 -21.30 -1.00 2.28
CA GLU A 10 -21.12 -2.21 1.48
C GLU A 10 -19.72 -2.34 0.85
N TRP A 11 -18.99 -1.23 0.70
CA TRP A 11 -17.63 -1.19 0.14
C TRP A 11 -16.56 -0.94 1.20
N LYS A 12 -16.94 -0.87 2.49
CA LYS A 12 -15.98 -0.64 3.56
C LYS A 12 -15.17 -1.92 3.80
N PRO A 13 -13.85 -1.91 3.56
CA PRO A 13 -13.01 -3.05 3.89
C PRO A 13 -13.01 -3.28 5.41
N ARG A 14 -13.11 -4.54 5.81
CA ARG A 14 -13.15 -5.03 7.19
C ARG A 14 -11.90 -5.82 7.56
N THR A 15 -11.08 -6.15 6.57
CA THR A 15 -9.82 -6.89 6.75
C THR A 15 -8.68 -6.15 6.05
N ALA A 16 -7.43 -6.43 6.46
CA ALA A 16 -6.25 -5.87 5.80
C ALA A 16 -6.16 -6.33 4.34
N SER A 17 -6.47 -7.59 4.06
CA SER A 17 -6.46 -8.12 2.69
C SER A 17 -7.47 -7.41 1.77
N GLU A 18 -8.63 -7.00 2.29
CA GLU A 18 -9.59 -6.21 1.52
C GLU A 18 -9.10 -4.79 1.22
N ILE A 19 -8.30 -4.18 2.12
CA ILE A 19 -7.65 -2.88 1.85
C ILE A 19 -6.65 -3.02 0.70
N ASP A 20 -5.87 -4.10 0.67
CA ASP A 20 -4.87 -4.34 -0.36
C ASP A 20 -5.49 -4.43 -1.77
N HIS A 21 -6.77 -4.81 -1.88
CA HIS A 21 -7.50 -4.84 -3.16
C HIS A 21 -8.01 -3.45 -3.59
N ILE A 22 -8.08 -2.49 -2.66
CA ILE A 22 -8.58 -1.14 -2.89
C ILE A 22 -7.42 -0.17 -3.12
N VAL A 23 -6.33 -0.36 -2.39
CA VAL A 23 -5.14 0.50 -2.42
C VAL A 23 -3.96 -0.36 -2.82
N CYS A 24 -3.55 -0.24 -4.07
CA CYS A 24 -2.29 -0.77 -4.57
C CYS A 24 -1.38 0.40 -4.96
N VAL A 25 -0.07 0.18 -4.89
CA VAL A 25 0.92 1.08 -5.47
C VAL A 25 1.52 0.42 -6.69
N GLU A 26 1.67 1.17 -7.77
CA GLU A 26 2.49 0.73 -8.89
C GLU A 26 3.96 0.91 -8.51
N LEU A 27 4.73 -0.17 -8.58
CA LEU A 27 6.17 -0.13 -8.39
C LEU A 27 6.86 0.11 -9.74
N PRO A 28 7.84 1.02 -9.81
CA PRO A 28 8.68 1.20 -10.99
C PRO A 28 9.46 -0.07 -11.33
N ASP A 29 9.93 -0.20 -12.56
CA ASP A 29 10.87 -1.27 -12.89
C ASP A 29 12.24 -0.97 -12.25
N PRO A 30 12.81 -1.90 -11.46
CA PRO A 30 14.05 -1.67 -10.73
C PRO A 30 15.29 -1.61 -11.63
N GLU A 31 15.25 -2.13 -12.85
CA GLU A 31 16.34 -2.07 -13.82
C GLU A 31 16.27 -0.78 -14.66
N GLU A 32 15.05 -0.32 -15.00
CA GLU A 32 14.85 0.91 -15.78
C GLU A 32 14.92 2.19 -14.92
N ASP A 33 14.40 2.17 -13.69
CA ASP A 33 14.41 3.29 -12.76
C ASP A 33 14.66 2.86 -11.29
N PRO A 34 15.92 2.47 -10.96
CA PRO A 34 16.27 1.99 -9.63
C PRO A 34 16.10 3.04 -8.52
N GLU A 35 16.30 4.33 -8.82
CA GLU A 35 16.18 5.40 -7.83
C GLU A 35 14.71 5.60 -7.44
N LEU A 36 13.80 5.65 -8.42
CA LEU A 36 12.39 5.75 -8.13
C LEU A 36 11.86 4.49 -7.45
N PHE A 37 12.37 3.31 -7.84
CA PHE A 37 12.02 2.05 -7.18
C PHE A 37 12.38 2.09 -5.68
N GLU A 38 13.59 2.51 -5.31
CA GLU A 38 14.03 2.65 -3.91
C GLU A 38 13.19 3.67 -3.13
N ILE A 39 12.83 4.79 -3.76
CA ILE A 39 11.98 5.80 -3.13
C ILE A 39 10.56 5.24 -2.90
N ILE A 40 9.91 4.70 -3.92
CA ILE A 40 8.53 4.21 -3.80
C ILE A 40 8.46 3.02 -2.84
N SER A 41 9.41 2.10 -2.91
CA SER A 41 9.48 0.95 -2.02
C SER A 41 9.64 1.35 -0.55
N SER A 42 10.39 2.42 -0.25
CA SER A 42 10.59 2.89 1.13
C SER A 42 9.46 3.77 1.67
N VAL A 43 8.74 4.52 0.82
CA VAL A 43 7.73 5.51 1.28
C VAL A 43 6.27 5.09 1.09
N GLN A 44 5.99 4.14 0.20
CA GLN A 44 4.62 3.68 -0.10
C GLN A 44 4.32 2.26 0.39
N MET A 45 5.34 1.43 0.65
CA MET A 45 5.10 0.12 1.26
C MET A 45 4.93 0.27 2.77
N HIS A 46 3.80 -0.22 3.28
CA HIS A 46 3.71 -0.48 4.70
C HIS A 46 4.69 -1.60 5.06
N ARG A 47 5.50 -1.36 6.09
CA ARG A 47 6.23 -2.46 6.76
C ARG A 47 5.20 -3.50 7.22
N PRO A 48 5.58 -4.79 7.31
CA PRO A 48 4.69 -5.81 7.83
C PRO A 48 4.04 -5.31 9.12
N CYS A 49 2.73 -5.49 9.25
CA CYS A 49 1.95 -5.01 10.36
C CYS A 49 1.15 -6.15 10.99
N GLY A 50 0.81 -6.02 12.28
CA GLY A 50 0.11 -7.08 13.00
C GLY A 50 1.00 -8.31 13.21
N ILE A 51 0.49 -9.51 12.90
CA ILE A 51 1.18 -10.78 13.19
C ILE A 51 2.51 -10.98 12.44
N TYR A 52 2.74 -10.23 11.36
CA TYR A 52 3.96 -10.32 10.56
C TYR A 52 5.08 -9.38 11.05
N ASN A 53 4.78 -8.54 12.05
CA ASN A 53 5.74 -7.70 12.76
C ASN A 53 5.30 -7.57 14.25
N PRO A 54 5.52 -8.63 15.07
CA PRO A 54 5.16 -8.64 16.48
C PRO A 54 5.94 -7.61 17.31
#